data_AF-A0A378YXP2-F1
#
_entry.id   AF-A0A378YXP2-F1
#
_cell.length_a   1.000
_cell.length_b   1.000
_cell.length_c   1.000
_cell.angle_alpha   90.00
_cell.angle_beta   90.00
_cell.angle_gamma   90.00
#
_symmetry.space_group_name_H-M   'P 1'
#
loop_
_entity.id
_entity.type
_entity.pdbx_description
1 polymer ?
#
loop_
_entity_poly.entity_id
_entity_poly.type
_entity_poly.pdbx_seq_one_letter_code
_entity_poly.pdbx_strand_id
1 'polypeptide(L)'
;MANITQVSPSQIDRDGGTSITINGTGFSEAVQVYFVDKNNRKTPARSFAIVDDGTITAVSPSLAETGRATANVTLGDCLASANRIDGAVRTPEQLLYNLQYVNDLYALGSGAGSMR
;
A
#
# COMPACT_ATOMS: atom_id res chain seq x y z
N MET A 1 -11.63 -8.89 13.20
CA MET A 1 -10.65 -7.78 13.10
C MET A 1 -10.15 -7.78 11.68
N ALA A 2 -10.04 -6.61 11.06
CA ALA A 2 -9.62 -6.53 9.66
C ALA A 2 -8.18 -6.98 9.47
N ASN A 3 -7.91 -7.69 8.38
CA ASN A 3 -6.58 -8.19 8.06
C ASN A 3 -6.27 -7.98 6.58
N ILE A 4 -5.11 -7.40 6.30
CA ILE A 4 -4.55 -7.26 4.95
C ILE A 4 -3.74 -8.53 4.66
N THR A 5 -4.04 -9.16 3.53
CA THR A 5 -3.36 -10.37 3.05
C THR A 5 -2.50 -10.09 1.83
N GLN A 6 -2.81 -9.06 1.04
CA GLN A 6 -2.04 -8.68 -0.14
C GLN A 6 -2.28 -7.23 -0.52
N VAL A 7 -1.26 -6.57 -1.08
CA VAL A 7 -1.40 -5.31 -1.81
C VAL A 7 -0.72 -5.44 -3.17
N SER A 8 -1.40 -5.01 -4.23
CA SER A 8 -0.90 -5.08 -5.61
C SER A 8 -1.33 -3.86 -6.43
N PRO A 9 -0.47 -3.26 -7.26
CA PRO A 9 0.97 -3.55 -7.37
C PRO A 9 1.76 -3.21 -6.09
N SER A 10 2.91 -3.88 -5.91
CA SER A 10 3.82 -3.61 -4.78
C SER A 10 4.72 -2.38 -5.01
N GLN A 11 4.64 -1.80 -6.21
CA GLN A 11 5.33 -0.58 -6.62
C GLN A 11 4.31 0.52 -6.89
N ILE A 12 4.63 1.73 -6.44
CA ILE A 12 3.84 2.94 -6.69
C ILE A 12 4.74 4.07 -7.20
N ASP A 13 4.17 5.07 -7.85
CA ASP A 13 4.90 6.29 -8.20
C ASP A 13 4.90 7.26 -7.01
N ARG A 14 6.05 7.90 -6.74
CA ARG A 14 6.18 8.90 -5.68
C ARG A 14 5.28 10.12 -5.92
N ASP A 15 4.98 10.49 -7.15
CA ASP A 15 4.10 11.62 -7.44
C ASP A 15 2.61 11.25 -7.22
N GLY A 16 2.34 9.99 -6.92
CA GLY A 16 1.01 9.46 -6.66
C GLY A 16 0.24 9.12 -7.94
N GLY A 17 -1.02 8.72 -7.78
CA GLY A 17 -1.89 8.35 -8.89
C GLY A 17 -1.82 6.88 -9.30
N THR A 18 -0.98 6.07 -8.65
CA THR A 18 -0.99 4.61 -8.87
C THR A 18 -2.20 4.00 -8.18
N SER A 19 -3.05 3.33 -8.95
CA SER A 19 -4.14 2.52 -8.41
C SER A 19 -3.58 1.23 -7.82
N ILE A 20 -3.86 0.99 -6.54
CA ILE A 20 -3.54 -0.23 -5.82
C ILE A 20 -4.82 -0.93 -5.37
N THR A 21 -4.75 -2.25 -5.29
CA THR A 21 -5.77 -3.11 -4.71
C THR A 21 -5.23 -3.70 -3.42
N ILE A 22 -5.98 -3.53 -2.34
CA ILE A 22 -5.72 -4.09 -1.02
C ILE A 22 -6.72 -5.23 -0.82
N ASN A 23 -6.20 -6.45 -0.71
CA ASN A 23 -7.00 -7.65 -0.45
C ASN A 23 -6.85 -8.06 1.01
N GLY A 24 -7.92 -8.63 1.56
CA GLY A 24 -8.01 -8.94 2.97
C GLY A 24 -9.39 -9.42 3.40
N THR A 25 -9.75 -9.06 4.64
CA THR A 25 -11.06 -9.37 5.27
C THR A 25 -11.44 -8.26 6.25
N GLY A 26 -12.74 -8.09 6.50
CA GLY A 26 -13.26 -7.16 7.49
C GLY A 26 -13.15 -5.69 7.11
N PHE A 27 -13.20 -5.36 5.82
CA PHE A 27 -13.08 -4.00 5.30
C PHE A 27 -14.38 -3.21 5.24
N SER A 28 -15.53 -3.81 5.62
CA SER A 28 -16.84 -3.13 5.59
C SER A 28 -16.87 -1.81 6.40
N GLU A 29 -16.05 -1.70 7.45
CA GLU A 29 -15.98 -0.52 8.31
C GLU A 29 -14.76 0.38 8.01
N ALA A 30 -14.11 0.21 6.85
CA ALA A 30 -12.94 1.00 6.49
C ALA A 30 -13.32 2.48 6.31
N VAL A 31 -12.69 3.36 7.08
CA VAL A 31 -12.94 4.82 7.06
C VAL A 31 -11.81 5.61 6.41
N GLN A 32 -10.61 5.01 6.30
CA GLN A 32 -9.45 5.68 5.70
C GLN A 32 -8.40 4.69 5.21
N VAL A 33 -7.80 5.00 4.07
CA VAL A 33 -6.52 4.42 3.63
C VAL A 33 -5.44 5.51 3.71
N TYR A 34 -4.29 5.19 4.29
CA TYR A 34 -3.15 6.10 4.34
C TYR A 34 -1.84 5.36 4.10
N PHE A 35 -0.85 6.11 3.61
CA PHE A 35 0.49 5.62 3.31
C PHE A 35 1.48 6.21 4.29
N VAL A 36 2.41 5.39 4.76
CA VAL A 36 3.51 5.82 5.62
C VAL A 36 4.80 5.68 4.85
N ASP A 37 5.55 6.78 4.67
CA ASP A 37 6.86 6.73 4.01
C ASP A 37 7.97 6.24 4.95
N LYS A 38 9.18 6.05 4.40
CA LYS A 38 10.39 5.64 5.16
C LYS A 38 10.77 6.59 6.30
N ASN A 39 10.27 7.82 6.31
CA ASN A 39 10.50 8.83 7.34
C ASN A 39 9.33 8.88 8.34
N ASN A 40 8.46 7.86 8.34
CA ASN A 40 7.25 7.76 9.15
C ASN A 40 6.21 8.86 8.88
N ARG A 41 6.24 9.49 7.70
CA ARG A 41 5.24 10.50 7.34
C ARG A 41 3.96 9.82 6.87
N LYS A 42 2.86 10.11 7.57
CA LYS A 42 1.53 9.64 7.21
C LYS A 42 0.90 10.58 6.18
N THR A 43 0.52 10.04 5.03
CA THR A 43 -0.15 10.78 3.96
C THR A 43 -1.42 10.02 3.57
N PRO A 44 -2.62 10.64 3.64
CA PRO A 44 -3.86 9.97 3.26
C PRO A 44 -3.84 9.58 1.78
N ALA A 45 -4.47 8.47 1.42
CA ALA A 45 -4.68 8.08 0.03
C ALA A 45 -5.41 9.20 -0.72
N ARG A 46 -5.10 9.37 -2.01
CA ARG A 46 -5.76 10.38 -2.84
C ARG A 46 -7.26 10.11 -2.95
N SER A 47 -7.61 8.85 -3.08
CA SER A 47 -8.98 8.32 -3.03
C SER A 47 -8.92 6.84 -2.67
N PHE A 48 -9.99 6.32 -2.09
CA PHE A 48 -10.18 4.88 -1.93
C PHE A 48 -11.66 4.54 -2.05
N ALA A 49 -11.95 3.31 -2.43
CA ALA A 49 -13.29 2.76 -2.51
C ALA A 49 -13.27 1.33 -1.96
N ILE A 50 -14.23 1.04 -1.11
CA ILE A 50 -14.50 -0.32 -0.63
C ILE A 50 -15.28 -1.02 -1.75
N VAL A 51 -14.70 -2.07 -2.33
CA VAL A 51 -15.35 -2.86 -3.37
C VAL A 51 -16.24 -3.92 -2.71
N ASP A 52 -15.70 -4.59 -1.70
CA ASP A 52 -16.37 -5.59 -0.86
C ASP A 52 -15.62 -5.73 0.48
N ASP A 53 -16.11 -6.59 1.39
CA ASP A 53 -15.51 -6.79 2.71
C ASP A 53 -14.06 -7.33 2.66
N GLY A 54 -13.64 -7.90 1.53
CA GLY A 54 -12.28 -8.41 1.31
C GLY A 54 -11.43 -7.57 0.36
N THR A 55 -11.97 -6.49 -0.21
CA THR A 55 -11.29 -5.74 -1.28
C THR A 55 -11.50 -4.24 -1.15
N ILE A 56 -10.39 -3.50 -1.06
CA ILE A 56 -10.36 -2.03 -1.17
C ILE A 56 -9.50 -1.66 -2.39
N THR A 57 -9.98 -0.71 -3.18
CA THR A 57 -9.14 -0.03 -4.18
C THR A 57 -8.72 1.32 -3.64
N ALA A 58 -7.46 1.69 -3.78
CA ALA A 58 -6.93 2.97 -3.32
C ALA A 58 -5.98 3.57 -4.34
N VAL A 59 -5.90 4.90 -4.37
CA VAL A 59 -4.97 5.64 -5.24
C VAL A 59 -3.88 6.23 -4.37
N SER A 60 -2.63 5.91 -4.69
CA SER A 60 -1.47 6.40 -3.95
C SER A 60 -1.42 7.94 -3.97
N PRO A 61 -1.09 8.59 -2.85
CA PRO A 61 -0.86 10.03 -2.81
C PRO A 61 0.55 10.37 -3.29
N SER A 62 0.79 11.67 -3.50
CA SER A 62 2.15 12.17 -3.69
C SER A 62 2.94 12.02 -2.37
N LEU A 63 3.98 11.21 -2.41
CA LEU A 63 4.95 11.02 -1.34
C LEU A 63 6.12 11.98 -1.50
N ALA A 64 6.73 12.37 -0.38
CA ALA A 64 7.83 13.33 -0.38
C ALA A 64 9.10 12.75 -1.02
N GLU A 65 9.34 11.46 -0.84
CA GLU A 65 10.55 10.78 -1.28
C GLU A 65 10.25 9.42 -1.91
N THR A 66 11.22 8.92 -2.67
CA THR A 66 11.25 7.52 -3.10
C THR A 66 11.70 6.61 -1.96
N GLY A 67 11.33 5.33 -2.06
CA GLY A 67 11.70 4.32 -1.09
C GLY A 67 10.50 3.53 -0.59
N ARG A 68 10.67 2.90 0.57
CA ARG A 68 9.59 2.10 1.17
C ARG A 68 8.42 2.97 1.58
N ALA A 69 7.24 2.45 1.31
CA ALA A 69 5.98 2.97 1.82
C ALA A 69 5.18 1.81 2.42
N THR A 70 4.25 2.09 3.31
CA THR A 70 3.35 1.08 3.89
C THR A 70 1.91 1.57 3.78
N ALA A 71 1.06 0.79 3.12
CA ALA A 71 -0.37 1.08 3.01
C ALA A 71 -1.10 0.57 4.26
N ASN A 72 -1.90 1.42 4.89
CA ASN A 72 -2.63 1.07 6.09
C ASN A 72 -4.11 1.42 5.91
N VAL A 73 -4.97 0.62 6.54
CA VAL A 73 -6.42 0.81 6.53
C VAL A 73 -6.89 1.04 7.97
N THR A 74 -7.64 2.11 8.18
CA THR A 74 -8.29 2.43 9.46
C THR A 74 -9.75 2.05 9.38
N LEU A 75 -10.27 1.43 10.44
CA LEU A 75 -11.66 1.01 10.60
C LEU A 75 -12.20 1.55 11.91
N GLY A 76 -12.92 2.68 11.87
CA GLY A 76 -13.33 3.40 13.08
C GLY A 76 -12.15 3.61 14.03
N ASP A 77 -12.17 2.91 15.17
CA ASP A 77 -11.17 2.97 16.23
C ASP A 77 -10.00 1.96 16.09
N CYS A 78 -9.99 1.13 15.05
CA CYS A 78 -9.01 0.06 14.85
C CYS A 78 -8.19 0.22 13.56
N LEU A 79 -6.99 -0.36 13.54
CA LEU A 79 -6.16 -0.48 12.34
C LEU A 79 -6.21 -1.92 11.84
N ALA A 80 -6.26 -2.11 10.53
CA ALA A 80 -6.12 -3.43 9.93
C ALA A 80 -4.74 -4.00 10.26
N SER A 81 -4.69 -5.26 10.70
CA SER A 81 -3.43 -5.97 10.84
C SER A 81 -2.90 -6.38 9.46
N ALA A 82 -1.58 -6.45 9.28
CA ALA A 82 -0.97 -6.93 8.05
C ALA A 82 -0.06 -8.11 8.34
N ASN A 83 -0.17 -9.16 7.53
CA ASN A 83 0.65 -10.35 7.71
C ASN A 83 2.09 -10.09 7.24
N ARG A 84 3.06 -10.74 7.90
CA ARG A 84 4.41 -10.82 7.34
C ARG A 84 4.37 -11.64 6.06
N ILE A 85 5.13 -11.20 5.06
CA ILE A 85 5.34 -11.99 3.85
C ILE A 85 6.27 -13.15 4.22
N ASP A 86 5.74 -14.37 4.13
CA ASP A 86 6.54 -15.58 4.28
C ASP A 86 7.65 -15.60 3.21
N GLY A 87 8.85 -16.05 3.60
CA GLY A 87 10.04 -16.02 2.74
C GLY A 87 9.87 -16.80 1.43
N ALA A 88 8.99 -17.80 1.37
CA ALA A 88 8.73 -18.59 0.18
C ALA A 88 7.69 -17.97 -0.78
N VAL A 89 6.96 -16.93 -0.35
CA VAL A 89 5.82 -16.31 -1.06
C VAL A 89 6.13 -14.87 -1.50
N ARG A 90 7.40 -14.48 -1.56
CA ARG A 90 7.79 -13.14 -2.04
C ARG A 90 7.85 -13.07 -3.56
N THR A 91 7.18 -12.10 -4.15
CA THR A 91 7.38 -11.75 -5.57
C THR A 91 8.81 -11.23 -5.79
N PRO A 92 9.33 -11.26 -7.04
CA PRO A 92 10.65 -10.71 -7.35
C PRO A 92 10.82 -9.25 -6.88
N GLU A 93 9.77 -8.45 -7.02
CA GLU A 93 9.72 -7.05 -6.55
C GLU A 93 9.86 -6.97 -5.02
N GLN A 94 9.13 -7.80 -4.28
CA GLN A 94 9.20 -7.83 -2.82
C GLN A 94 10.58 -8.23 -2.31
N LEU A 95 11.28 -9.13 -3.01
CA LEU A 95 12.68 -9.46 -2.71
C LEU A 95 13.62 -8.30 -3.03
N LEU A 96 13.45 -7.67 -4.20
CA LEU A 96 14.30 -6.55 -4.66
C LEU A 96 14.25 -5.36 -3.69
N TYR A 97 13.07 -5.06 -3.16
CA TYR A 97 12.87 -3.95 -2.21
C TYR A 97 12.93 -4.37 -0.74
N ASN A 98 13.12 -5.66 -0.48
CA ASN A 98 13.16 -6.30 0.84
C ASN A 98 11.92 -5.94 1.70
N LEU A 99 10.74 -6.01 1.09
CA LEU A 99 9.43 -5.80 1.73
C LEU A 99 9.16 -6.94 2.71
N GLN A 100 8.69 -6.62 3.93
CA GLN A 100 8.53 -7.61 5.00
C GLN A 100 7.07 -7.92 5.31
N TYR A 101 6.16 -6.98 5.06
CA TYR A 101 4.73 -7.12 5.27
C TYR A 101 3.97 -7.02 3.95
N VAL A 102 2.81 -7.68 3.88
CA VAL A 102 1.98 -7.73 2.67
C VAL A 102 1.41 -6.37 2.25
N ASN A 103 1.48 -5.39 3.14
CA ASN A 103 1.09 -4.00 2.91
C ASN A 103 2.29 -3.04 2.74
N ASP A 104 3.51 -3.57 2.73
CA ASP A 104 4.69 -2.79 2.33
C ASP A 104 4.70 -2.63 0.81
N LEU A 105 5.15 -1.46 0.38
CA LEU A 105 5.20 -0.98 -0.99
C LEU A 105 6.54 -0.29 -1.24
N TYR A 106 6.86 -0.04 -2.50
CA TYR A 106 8.01 0.77 -2.88
C TYR A 106 7.61 1.89 -3.83
N ALA A 107 7.86 3.13 -3.41
CA ALA A 107 7.67 4.34 -4.19
C ALA A 107 8.88 4.58 -5.10
N LEU A 108 8.67 4.50 -6.40
CA LEU A 108 9.64 4.82 -7.43
C LEU A 108 9.66 6.32 -7.71
N GLY A 109 10.79 6.82 -8.19
CA GLY A 109 10.86 8.17 -8.74
C GLY A 109 10.15 8.21 -10.09
N SER A 110 9.51 9.33 -10.39
CA SER A 110 9.02 9.69 -11.71
C SER A 110 10.16 9.61 -12.73
N GLY A 111 10.33 8.45 -13.36
CA GLY A 111 11.60 8.14 -14.01
C GLY A 111 11.68 6.78 -14.68
N ALA A 112 10.61 6.35 -15.34
CA ALA A 112 10.68 5.30 -16.35
C ALA A 112 9.85 5.74 -17.59
N GLY A 113 10.29 6.81 -18.28
CA GLY A 113 9.61 7.20 -19.52
C GLY A 113 9.75 8.65 -19.99
N SER A 114 10.95 9.21 -20.03
CA SER A 114 11.26 10.28 -21.00
C SER A 114 12.74 10.23 -21.33
N MET A 115 13.10 9.29 -22.22
CA MET A 115 14.38 9.33 -22.93
C MET A 115 14.45 10.66 -23.67
N ARG A 116 15.49 11.45 -23.37
CA ARG A 116 15.97 12.53 -24.23
C ARG A 116 17.07 11.98 -25.12
#